data_AF-A0A368FAD7-F1
#
_entry.id   AF-A0A368FAD7-F1
#
_cell.length_a   1.000
_cell.length_b   1.000
_cell.length_c   1.000
_cell.angle_alpha   90.00
_cell.angle_beta   90.00
_cell.angle_gamma   90.00
#
_symmetry.space_group_name_H-M   'P 1'
#
loop_
_entity.id
_entity.type
_entity.pdbx_description
1 polymer ?
#
loop_
_entity_poly.entity_id
_entity_poly.type
_entity_poly.pdbx_seq_one_letter_code
_entity_poly.pdbx_strand_id
1 'polypeptide(L)'
;MVVGKYAAQKTTEVKKMIQTYPINEGLAKKYVEPEKKVISRSGDECVVALCDQWYVLFEFDFDLNYGEPEWKAEAKKALAQLNTYSDQVRRNFDATIDWLHEHVCSRSYGLGTKLPWDPQYLIESLSDSTIYNAYYTVAHLLQQGSLDGVVGPAGIS
;
A
#
# COMPACT_ATOMS: atom_id res chain seq x y z
N MET A 1 34.49 0.41 -10.26
CA MET A 1 34.71 -0.93 -10.86
C MET A 1 36.13 -1.02 -11.40
N VAL A 2 36.79 -2.19 -11.29
CA VAL A 2 38.23 -2.34 -11.62
C VAL A 2 38.47 -3.18 -12.88
N VAL A 3 37.52 -4.02 -13.30
CA VAL A 3 37.70 -4.97 -14.40
C VAL A 3 36.49 -5.04 -15.34
N GLY A 4 36.72 -5.46 -16.58
CA GLY A 4 35.68 -5.77 -17.57
C GLY A 4 35.00 -4.55 -18.23
N LYS A 5 33.83 -4.79 -18.86
CA LYS A 5 33.05 -3.82 -19.65
C LYS A 5 32.69 -2.52 -18.90
N TYR A 6 32.72 -2.55 -17.56
CA TYR A 6 32.34 -1.43 -16.69
C TYR A 6 33.54 -0.83 -15.93
N ALA A 7 34.78 -1.09 -16.34
CA ALA A 7 35.98 -0.53 -15.70
C ALA A 7 35.92 1.01 -15.61
N ALA A 8 36.47 1.57 -14.52
CA ALA A 8 36.48 3.01 -14.19
C ALA A 8 35.12 3.67 -13.90
N GLN A 9 33.99 2.95 -14.00
CA GLN A 9 32.67 3.49 -13.65
C GLN A 9 32.36 3.34 -12.15
N LYS A 10 31.51 4.23 -11.62
CA LYS A 10 31.07 4.20 -10.21
C LYS A 10 30.11 3.05 -9.98
N THR A 11 30.27 2.35 -8.85
CA THR A 11 29.43 1.19 -8.49
C THR A 11 27.94 1.54 -8.43
N THR A 12 27.58 2.74 -7.97
CA THR A 12 26.19 3.22 -7.91
C THR A 12 25.53 3.32 -9.28
N GLU A 13 26.29 3.65 -10.33
CA GLU A 13 25.80 3.78 -11.70
C GLU A 13 25.65 2.42 -12.37
N VAL A 14 26.59 1.51 -12.10
CA VAL A 14 26.67 0.21 -12.81
C VAL A 14 25.93 -0.93 -12.14
N LYS A 15 25.58 -0.83 -10.84
CA LYS A 15 24.98 -1.93 -10.08
C LYS A 15 23.71 -2.47 -10.75
N LYS A 16 22.82 -1.58 -11.21
CA LYS A 16 21.60 -1.96 -11.93
C LYS A 16 21.94 -2.59 -13.29
N MET A 17 22.83 -1.99 -14.06
CA MET A 17 23.24 -2.53 -15.38
C MET A 17 23.86 -3.93 -15.30
N ILE A 18 24.70 -4.17 -14.28
CA ILE A 18 25.32 -5.48 -14.01
C ILE A 18 24.29 -6.50 -13.53
N GLN A 19 23.24 -6.08 -12.83
CA GLN A 19 22.14 -6.97 -12.44
C GLN A 19 21.26 -7.34 -13.64
N THR A 20 20.93 -6.38 -14.50
CA THR A 20 20.01 -6.58 -15.64
C THR A 20 20.64 -7.43 -16.75
N TYR A 21 21.95 -7.26 -17.02
CA TYR A 21 22.65 -8.02 -18.06
C TYR A 21 22.49 -9.55 -17.95
N PRO A 22 22.86 -10.21 -16.83
CA PRO A 22 22.74 -11.66 -16.70
C PRO A 22 21.27 -12.10 -16.61
N ILE A 23 20.35 -11.26 -16.15
CA ILE A 23 18.91 -11.57 -16.19
C ILE A 23 18.42 -11.66 -17.64
N ASN A 24 18.80 -10.70 -18.49
CA ASN A 24 18.38 -10.65 -19.90
C ASN A 24 19.00 -11.80 -20.72
N GLU A 25 20.24 -12.19 -20.41
CA GLU A 25 20.94 -13.31 -21.07
C GLU A 25 20.51 -14.69 -20.50
N GLY A 26 19.57 -14.73 -19.55
CA GLY A 26 19.11 -15.98 -18.91
C GLY A 26 20.15 -16.63 -17.98
N LEU A 27 21.23 -15.93 -17.66
CA LEU A 27 22.32 -16.37 -16.78
C LEU A 27 22.00 -16.17 -15.28
N ALA A 28 21.02 -15.33 -14.96
CA ALA A 28 20.56 -15.09 -13.59
C ALA A 28 19.04 -14.96 -13.53
N LYS A 29 18.47 -15.18 -12.35
CA LYS A 29 17.06 -14.91 -12.05
C LYS A 29 16.93 -14.01 -10.84
N LYS A 30 15.89 -13.17 -10.83
CA LYS A 30 15.54 -12.38 -9.65
C LYS A 30 14.95 -13.30 -8.59
N TYR A 31 15.56 -13.30 -7.42
CA TYR A 31 15.05 -13.95 -6.21
C TYR A 31 14.73 -12.86 -5.19
N VAL A 32 13.62 -13.03 -4.47
CA VAL A 32 13.15 -12.07 -3.47
C VAL A 32 12.75 -12.87 -2.24
N GLU A 33 13.18 -12.41 -1.07
CA GLU A 33 12.89 -13.01 0.22
C GLU A 33 12.60 -11.93 1.27
N PRO A 34 11.88 -12.26 2.36
CA PRO A 34 11.70 -11.34 3.46
C PRO A 34 13.05 -10.94 4.07
N GLU A 35 13.26 -9.65 4.36
CA GLU A 35 14.51 -9.16 4.99
C GLU A 35 14.76 -9.83 6.37
N LYS A 36 13.68 -10.16 7.06
CA LYS A 36 13.67 -10.84 8.36
C LYS A 36 12.55 -11.87 8.37
N LYS A 37 12.64 -12.85 9.28
CA LYS A 37 11.57 -13.82 9.51
C LYS A 37 10.27 -13.10 9.88
N VAL A 38 9.23 -13.31 9.07
CA VAL A 38 7.88 -12.79 9.29
C VAL A 38 6.96 -13.97 9.58
N ILE A 39 6.23 -13.90 10.69
CA ILE A 39 5.25 -14.92 11.08
C ILE A 39 3.84 -14.33 10.94
N SER A 40 2.97 -15.07 10.26
CA SER A 40 1.57 -14.70 10.07
C SER A 40 0.76 -14.87 11.36
N ARG A 41 -0.48 -14.38 11.37
CA ARG A 41 -1.41 -14.60 12.49
C ARG A 41 -1.81 -16.08 12.66
N SER A 42 -1.75 -16.89 11.58
CA SER A 42 -2.00 -18.34 11.65
C SER A 42 -0.80 -19.13 12.18
N GLY A 43 0.35 -18.48 12.39
CA GLY A 43 1.59 -19.12 12.83
C GLY A 43 2.50 -19.59 11.68
N ASP A 44 2.12 -19.30 10.42
CA ASP A 44 2.89 -19.68 9.24
C ASP A 44 4.05 -18.71 9.00
N GLU A 45 5.18 -19.23 8.51
CA GLU A 45 6.30 -18.40 8.08
C GLU A 45 6.02 -17.80 6.70
N CYS A 46 6.00 -16.47 6.61
CA CYS A 46 5.66 -15.77 5.39
C CYS A 46 6.81 -15.82 4.38
N VAL A 47 6.44 -15.88 3.10
CA VAL A 47 7.35 -15.81 1.96
C VAL A 47 6.95 -14.66 1.04
N VAL A 48 7.85 -14.22 0.18
CA VAL A 48 7.52 -13.26 -0.89
C VAL A 48 6.97 -14.04 -2.08
N ALA A 49 5.78 -13.66 -2.54
CA ALA A 49 5.14 -14.27 -3.69
C ALA A 49 4.84 -13.20 -4.76
N LEU A 50 4.98 -13.58 -6.03
CA LEU A 50 4.51 -12.79 -7.15
C LEU A 50 3.11 -13.30 -7.52
N CYS A 51 2.08 -12.56 -7.11
CA CYS A 51 0.68 -12.93 -7.28
C CYS A 51 -0.11 -11.77 -7.86
N ASP A 52 -1.21 -12.09 -8.54
CA ASP A 52 -2.19 -11.09 -8.97
C ASP A 52 -2.91 -10.52 -7.74
N GLN A 53 -2.83 -9.21 -7.56
CA GLN A 53 -3.40 -8.49 -6.42
C GLN A 53 -3.87 -7.11 -6.86
N TRP A 54 -4.94 -6.61 -6.22
CA TRP A 54 -5.32 -5.22 -6.32
C TRP A 54 -4.55 -4.39 -5.30
N TYR A 55 -4.10 -3.24 -5.77
CA TYR A 55 -3.42 -2.22 -4.97
C TYR A 55 -4.36 -1.03 -4.80
N VAL A 56 -4.14 -0.21 -3.77
CA VAL A 56 -4.87 1.06 -3.68
C VAL A 56 -4.47 1.92 -4.87
N LEU A 57 -5.44 2.23 -5.74
CA LEU A 57 -5.34 3.13 -6.88
C LEU A 57 -6.44 4.19 -6.74
N PHE A 58 -6.14 5.46 -7.05
CA PHE A 58 -7.15 6.53 -7.08
C PHE A 58 -7.10 7.27 -8.42
N GLU A 59 -8.29 7.59 -8.94
CA GLU A 59 -8.65 8.13 -10.28
C GLU A 59 -8.92 7.12 -11.41
N PHE A 60 -9.79 7.57 -12.33
CA PHE A 60 -10.35 6.88 -13.49
C PHE A 60 -9.30 6.60 -14.60
N ASP A 61 -8.06 7.03 -14.41
CA ASP A 61 -6.91 6.74 -15.26
C ASP A 61 -5.92 5.83 -14.49
N PHE A 62 -6.07 4.55 -14.81
CA PHE A 62 -5.26 3.33 -14.63
C PHE A 62 -3.96 3.25 -13.79
N ASP A 63 -3.30 4.28 -13.27
CA ASP A 63 -2.05 4.11 -12.53
C ASP A 63 -1.80 5.23 -11.49
N LEU A 64 -2.18 5.02 -10.22
CA LEU A 64 -1.78 5.91 -9.12
C LEU A 64 -1.37 5.12 -7.88
N ASN A 65 -0.06 5.07 -7.66
CA ASN A 65 0.66 4.43 -6.58
C ASN A 65 0.77 5.41 -5.40
N TYR A 66 0.75 4.99 -4.12
CA TYR A 66 1.15 5.91 -3.02
C TYR A 66 2.59 6.44 -3.22
N GLY A 67 3.36 5.82 -4.11
CA GLY A 67 4.63 6.29 -4.66
C GLY A 67 4.57 7.56 -5.52
N GLU A 68 3.39 7.99 -6.00
CA GLU A 68 3.25 9.09 -6.95
C GLU A 68 3.65 10.44 -6.34
N PRO A 69 4.53 11.21 -7.00
CA PRO A 69 5.03 12.48 -6.45
C PRO A 69 3.94 13.51 -6.16
N GLU A 70 2.92 13.59 -7.01
CA GLU A 70 1.82 14.55 -6.87
C GLU A 70 0.97 14.24 -5.64
N TRP A 71 0.65 12.96 -5.43
CA TRP A 71 -0.12 12.52 -4.27
C TRP A 71 0.67 12.71 -2.97
N LYS A 72 1.96 12.36 -2.97
CA LYS A 72 2.85 12.64 -1.83
C LYS A 72 2.90 14.13 -1.50
N ALA A 73 2.88 15.00 -2.50
CA ALA A 73 2.84 16.44 -2.30
C ALA A 73 1.55 16.90 -1.61
N GLU A 74 0.38 16.39 -2.03
CA GLU A 74 -0.90 16.69 -1.37
C GLU A 74 -0.95 16.15 0.06
N ALA A 75 -0.47 14.92 0.30
CA ALA A 75 -0.36 14.35 1.63
C ALA A 75 0.53 15.21 2.55
N LYS A 76 1.65 15.72 2.05
CA LYS A 76 2.53 16.65 2.79
C LYS A 76 1.87 18.00 3.07
N LYS A 77 1.07 18.53 2.14
CA LYS A 77 0.27 19.76 2.37
C LYS A 77 -0.75 19.55 3.51
N ALA A 78 -1.40 18.39 3.55
CA ALA A 78 -2.31 18.04 4.64
C ALA A 78 -1.56 17.87 5.98
N LEU A 79 -0.42 17.18 5.96
CA LEU A 79 0.43 17.01 7.15
C LEU A 79 0.90 18.36 7.71
N ALA A 80 1.22 19.34 6.86
CA ALA A 80 1.62 20.67 7.29
C ALA A 80 0.54 21.38 8.14
N GLN A 81 -0.74 21.08 7.91
CA GLN A 81 -1.87 21.64 8.66
C GLN A 81 -2.24 20.80 9.90
N LEU A 82 -1.82 19.54 9.94
CA LEU A 82 -2.11 18.63 11.05
C LEU A 82 -1.31 19.00 12.30
N ASN A 83 -1.95 19.03 13.47
CA ASN A 83 -1.25 19.13 14.75
C ASN A 83 -0.77 17.74 15.21
N THR A 84 0.54 17.52 15.23
CA THR A 84 1.16 16.24 15.62
C THR A 84 1.55 16.17 17.10
N TYR A 85 1.35 17.25 17.86
CA TYR A 85 1.72 17.40 19.28
C TYR A 85 3.22 17.19 19.64
N SER A 86 4.04 16.72 18.70
CA SER A 86 5.49 16.58 18.82
C SER A 86 6.14 16.61 17.44
N ASP A 87 7.32 17.24 17.35
CA ASP A 87 8.12 17.31 16.13
C ASP A 87 8.62 15.93 15.70
N GLN A 88 8.86 15.02 16.66
CA GLN A 88 9.30 13.67 16.35
C GLN A 88 8.22 12.90 15.56
N VAL A 89 6.95 13.07 15.95
CA VAL A 89 5.82 12.43 15.26
C VAL A 89 5.68 12.98 13.84
N ARG A 90 5.84 14.30 13.66
CA ARG A 90 5.82 14.93 12.33
C ARG A 90 6.90 14.37 11.42
N ARG A 91 8.14 14.27 11.91
CA ARG A 91 9.27 13.70 11.15
C ARG A 91 9.02 12.24 10.75
N ASN A 92 8.40 11.46 11.63
CA ASN A 92 8.05 10.09 11.32
C ASN A 92 7.01 10.02 10.18
N PHE A 93 5.97 10.86 10.21
CA PHE A 93 5.01 10.95 9.11
C PHE A 93 5.67 11.34 7.79
N ASP A 94 6.51 12.39 7.78
CA ASP A 94 7.24 12.81 6.57
C ASP A 94 8.08 11.66 5.99
N ALA A 95 8.85 10.96 6.84
CA ALA A 95 9.66 9.83 6.43
C ALA A 95 8.81 8.67 5.87
N THR A 96 7.66 8.39 6.49
CA THR A 96 6.74 7.36 6.01
C THR A 96 6.11 7.74 4.68
N ILE A 97 5.68 8.99 4.47
CA ILE A 97 5.13 9.46 3.19
C ILE A 97 6.17 9.32 2.08
N ASP A 98 7.43 9.67 2.34
CA ASP A 98 8.50 9.53 1.35
C ASP A 98 8.81 8.06 1.02
N TRP A 99 8.78 7.18 2.03
CA TRP A 99 9.03 5.75 1.87
C TRP A 99 7.86 4.97 1.25
N LEU A 100 6.62 5.46 1.37
CA LEU A 100 5.44 4.72 0.92
C LEU A 100 5.44 4.53 -0.60
N HIS A 101 5.12 3.32 -1.04
CA HIS A 101 5.00 2.89 -2.43
C HIS A 101 3.71 2.05 -2.57
N GLU A 102 3.66 1.07 -3.47
CA GLU A 102 2.45 0.31 -3.74
C GLU A 102 1.98 -0.41 -2.46
N HIS A 103 0.73 -0.19 -2.06
CA HIS A 103 0.09 -0.90 -0.95
C HIS A 103 -0.98 -1.84 -1.48
N VAL A 104 -0.82 -3.13 -1.19
CA VAL A 104 -1.80 -4.17 -1.55
C VAL A 104 -3.05 -3.99 -0.70
N CYS A 105 -4.20 -3.82 -1.33
CA CYS A 105 -5.48 -3.64 -0.64
C CYS A 105 -6.41 -4.84 -0.74
N SER A 106 -6.13 -5.82 -1.60
CA SER A 106 -6.96 -7.02 -1.76
C SER A 106 -6.50 -8.20 -0.92
N ARG A 107 -7.45 -9.00 -0.43
CA ARG A 107 -7.23 -10.35 0.13
C ARG A 107 -8.23 -11.35 -0.44
N SER A 108 -7.84 -12.61 -0.49
CA SER A 108 -8.71 -13.72 -0.93
C SER A 108 -9.43 -14.45 0.22
N TYR A 109 -9.07 -14.14 1.47
CA TYR A 109 -9.60 -14.81 2.66
C TYR A 109 -9.73 -13.84 3.84
N GLY A 110 -10.80 -14.02 4.64
CA GLY A 110 -11.09 -13.24 5.83
C GLY A 110 -12.52 -12.69 5.85
N LEU A 111 -12.77 -11.77 6.78
CA LEU A 111 -13.98 -10.95 6.82
C LEU A 111 -13.67 -9.58 6.26
N GLY A 112 -14.67 -8.91 5.71
CA GLY A 112 -14.55 -7.57 5.16
C GLY A 112 -15.54 -7.32 4.03
N THR A 113 -15.40 -6.17 3.39
CA THR A 113 -16.21 -5.78 2.24
C THR A 113 -15.58 -6.31 0.95
N LYS A 114 -16.39 -6.84 0.04
CA LYS A 114 -15.91 -7.29 -1.28
C LYS A 114 -15.62 -6.10 -2.19
N LEU A 115 -14.62 -6.21 -3.05
CA LEU A 115 -14.42 -5.22 -4.11
C LEU A 115 -15.67 -5.21 -5.03
N PRO A 116 -16.21 -4.03 -5.37
CA PRO A 116 -17.48 -3.95 -6.09
C PRO A 116 -17.37 -4.40 -7.56
N TRP A 117 -16.19 -4.29 -8.19
CA TRP A 117 -15.93 -4.75 -9.56
C TRP A 117 -15.27 -6.14 -9.64
N ASP A 118 -14.72 -6.66 -8.55
CA ASP A 118 -14.09 -7.98 -8.52
C ASP A 118 -14.37 -8.72 -7.19
N PRO A 119 -15.57 -9.33 -7.05
CA PRO A 119 -16.04 -9.88 -5.79
C PRO A 119 -15.26 -11.12 -5.28
N GLN A 120 -14.27 -11.60 -6.04
CA GLN A 120 -13.36 -12.65 -5.57
C GLN A 120 -12.41 -12.14 -4.47
N TYR A 121 -12.17 -10.82 -4.43
CA TYR A 121 -11.31 -10.19 -3.44
C TYR A 121 -12.12 -9.41 -2.40
N LEU A 122 -11.62 -9.44 -1.16
CA LEU A 122 -12.04 -8.58 -0.07
C LEU A 122 -11.06 -7.42 0.08
N ILE A 123 -11.57 -6.26 0.49
CA ILE A 123 -10.77 -5.11 0.90
C ILE A 123 -10.15 -5.44 2.26
N GLU A 124 -8.85 -5.16 2.39
CA GLU A 124 -8.11 -5.40 3.61
C GLU A 124 -8.32 -4.31 4.66
N SER A 125 -8.13 -4.69 5.93
CA SER A 125 -8.48 -3.89 7.11
C SER A 125 -7.80 -2.52 7.24
N LEU A 126 -6.60 -2.32 6.70
CA LEU A 126 -5.93 -1.00 6.74
C LEU A 126 -6.40 -0.09 5.61
N SER A 127 -7.10 -0.63 4.61
CA SER A 127 -7.56 0.10 3.44
C SER A 127 -9.01 0.57 3.60
N ASP A 128 -9.88 -0.24 4.21
CA ASP A 128 -11.29 0.12 4.48
C ASP A 128 -11.47 1.02 5.72
N SER A 129 -10.42 1.25 6.50
CA SER A 129 -10.43 2.03 7.74
C SER A 129 -9.82 3.43 7.64
N THR A 130 -9.73 3.99 6.43
CA THR A 130 -9.07 5.29 6.19
C THR A 130 -9.99 6.52 6.33
N ILE A 131 -11.27 6.38 5.98
CA ILE A 131 -12.24 7.50 5.94
C ILE A 131 -13.55 7.22 6.67
N TYR A 132 -13.60 6.15 7.48
CA TYR A 132 -14.80 5.76 8.25
C TYR A 132 -15.29 6.85 9.21
N ASN A 133 -14.45 7.81 9.58
CA ASN A 133 -14.85 8.97 10.38
C ASN A 133 -15.97 9.78 9.71
N ALA A 134 -15.99 9.85 8.37
CA ALA A 134 -17.08 10.50 7.64
C ALA A 134 -18.41 9.76 7.82
N TYR A 135 -18.37 8.42 7.84
CA TYR A 135 -19.55 7.58 8.06
C TYR A 135 -20.21 7.84 9.42
N TYR A 136 -19.42 8.10 10.47
CA TYR A 136 -19.98 8.43 11.80
C TYR A 136 -20.93 9.63 11.78
N THR A 137 -20.72 10.60 10.88
CA THR A 137 -21.56 11.80 10.80
C THR A 137 -23.00 11.48 10.37
N VAL A 138 -23.21 10.37 9.66
CA VAL A 138 -24.52 9.96 9.11
C VAL A 138 -25.05 8.63 9.67
N ALA A 139 -24.24 7.87 10.40
CA ALA A 139 -24.61 6.55 10.93
C ALA A 139 -25.91 6.58 11.76
N HIS A 140 -26.17 7.64 12.52
CA HIS A 140 -27.40 7.77 13.30
C HIS A 140 -28.68 7.89 12.43
N LEU A 141 -28.55 8.41 11.21
CA LEU A 141 -29.64 8.51 10.24
C LEU A 141 -29.79 7.22 9.42
N LEU A 142 -28.68 6.52 9.17
CA LEU A 142 -28.64 5.31 8.34
C LEU A 142 -29.00 4.04 9.11
N GLN A 143 -28.54 3.89 10.36
CA GLN A 143 -28.68 2.64 11.12
C GLN A 143 -29.29 2.80 12.53
N GLN A 144 -29.64 4.02 12.95
CA GLN A 144 -30.34 4.33 14.21
C GLN A 144 -29.76 3.65 15.48
N GLY A 145 -28.44 3.44 15.50
CA GLY A 145 -27.75 2.78 16.61
C GLY A 145 -27.71 1.25 16.56
N SER A 146 -28.30 0.62 15.55
CA SER A 146 -28.05 -0.80 15.27
C SER A 146 -26.61 -1.02 14.83
N LEU A 147 -25.99 -2.09 15.34
CA LEU A 147 -24.64 -2.50 14.96
C LEU A 147 -24.64 -3.35 13.69
N ASP A 148 -25.71 -4.10 13.45
CA ASP A 148 -25.82 -5.04 12.32
C ASP A 148 -26.53 -4.41 11.09
N GLY A 149 -26.93 -3.13 11.19
CA GLY A 149 -27.59 -2.38 10.12
C GLY A 149 -29.08 -2.67 10.01
N VAL A 150 -29.91 -1.77 10.56
CA VAL A 150 -31.36 -1.71 10.27
C VAL A 150 -31.61 -0.39 9.56
N VAL A 151 -32.52 -0.35 8.57
CA VAL A 151 -32.84 0.89 7.85
C VAL A 151 -33.27 1.96 8.85
N GLY A 152 -32.46 3.01 8.95
CA GLY A 152 -32.68 4.13 9.85
C GLY A 152 -33.65 5.18 9.28
N PRO A 153 -33.82 6.31 9.98
CA PRO A 153 -34.75 7.37 9.61
C PRO A 153 -34.57 7.95 8.20
N ALA A 154 -33.38 7.81 7.59
CA ALA A 154 -33.13 8.25 6.22
C ALA A 154 -33.80 7.35 5.16
N GLY A 155 -34.24 6.13 5.51
CA GLY A 155 -34.89 5.21 4.57
C GLY A 155 -33.95 4.63 3.51
N ILE A 156 -32.63 4.71 3.71
CA ILE A 156 -31.60 4.20 2.80
C ILE A 156 -31.13 2.84 3.29
N SER A 157 -31.13 1.84 2.40
CA SER A 157 -30.64 0.47 2.62
C SER A 157 -29.40 0.18 1.79
#